data_AF-B8G4H0-F1
#
_entry.id   AF-B8G4H0-F1
#
_cell.length_a   1.000
_cell.length_b   1.000
_cell.length_c   1.000
_cell.angle_alpha   90.00
_cell.angle_beta   90.00
_cell.angle_gamma   90.00
#
_symmetry.space_group_name_H-M   'P 1'
#
loop_
_entity.id
_entity.type
_entity.pdbx_description
1 polymer ?
#
loop_
_entity_poly.entity_id
_entity_poly.type
_entity_poly.pdbx_seq_one_letter_code
_entity_poly.pdbx_strand_id
1 'polypeptide(L)'
;MRRFLLLYPIFVCLFVLLSLPANVVAQSETPQTQPSTIFIPLITRTVTYPPLSSNWLERVNAYRARAGVPPVTESNDLNSNCWQHARYMAENNHLTHNQDSTKPYASPEGQICAARGNAWLGGGNFWQPADAIDGWMQSVGHRLWLLYPTTPTFGFGFYITPSGTTSAAGLDVLSYFNNGDNYPAWPVRYPGIDQTDVPATQYPITLQWRYFGSTPVISSTDLRVVGGNVIPHTSTTNLPVGHKGIAVTPTVNLPANSLIEVSISGSYDGQPFTYTWQFRTGN
;
A
#
# COMPACT_ATOMS: atom_id res chain seq x y z
N MET A 1 27.39 -79.30 -0.40
CA MET A 1 28.23 -79.27 -1.62
C MET A 1 29.16 -78.05 -1.54
N ARG A 2 30.48 -78.28 -1.62
CA ARG A 2 31.63 -77.35 -1.85
C ARG A 2 31.61 -76.01 -1.07
N ARG A 3 32.32 -75.82 0.06
CA ARG A 3 33.79 -75.83 0.33
C ARG A 3 34.64 -75.10 -0.72
N PHE A 4 35.21 -73.95 -0.33
CA PHE A 4 36.58 -73.55 -0.66
C PHE A 4 37.19 -72.78 0.54
N LEU A 5 38.25 -73.36 1.11
CA LEU A 5 39.23 -72.75 2.01
C LEU A 5 40.31 -72.04 1.19
N LEU A 6 40.94 -71.00 1.75
CA LEU A 6 42.35 -70.55 1.57
C LEU A 6 42.45 -69.18 2.29
N LEU A 7 43.47 -68.76 3.06
CA LEU A 7 44.61 -69.34 3.78
C LEU A 7 45.23 -68.12 4.54
N TYR A 8 45.66 -68.30 5.80
CA TYR A 8 46.35 -67.29 6.64
C TYR A 8 47.83 -67.13 6.17
N PRO A 9 48.56 -66.02 6.48
CA PRO A 9 49.42 -66.07 7.68
C PRO A 9 49.57 -64.75 8.48
N ILE A 10 49.96 -64.96 9.73
CA ILE A 10 50.32 -64.03 10.81
C ILE A 10 51.65 -63.33 10.47
N PHE A 11 51.78 -62.03 10.77
CA PHE A 11 53.11 -61.42 10.98
C PHE A 11 53.10 -60.36 12.10
N VAL A 12 53.64 -60.79 13.24
CA VAL A 12 54.65 -60.15 14.11
C VAL A 12 54.38 -58.78 14.75
N CYS A 13 54.35 -58.81 16.08
CA CYS A 13 54.53 -57.73 17.05
C CYS A 13 55.77 -56.86 16.76
N LEU A 14 55.63 -55.54 16.93
CA LEU A 14 56.73 -54.72 17.42
C LEU A 14 56.21 -53.67 18.41
N PHE A 15 56.43 -53.96 19.69
CA PHE A 15 56.39 -52.97 20.77
C PHE A 15 57.59 -52.03 20.61
N VAL A 16 57.34 -50.73 20.51
CA VAL A 16 58.36 -49.71 20.76
C VAL A 16 57.82 -48.76 21.82
N LEU A 17 58.27 -48.99 23.05
CA LEU A 17 58.20 -48.05 24.16
C LEU A 17 59.37 -47.07 24.00
N LEU A 18 59.07 -45.80 23.69
CA LEU A 18 60.03 -44.70 23.76
C LEU A 18 59.44 -43.56 24.63
N SER A 19 59.96 -43.51 25.86
CA SER A 19 60.25 -42.33 26.69
C SER A 19 59.42 -41.05 26.46
N LEU A 20 58.51 -40.77 27.40
CA LEU A 20 57.98 -39.42 27.63
C LEU A 20 59.00 -38.57 28.39
N PRO A 21 59.36 -37.36 27.94
CA PRO A 21 59.85 -36.34 28.84
C PRO A 21 58.66 -35.70 29.56
N ALA A 22 58.72 -35.70 30.89
CA ALA A 22 57.90 -34.85 31.74
C ALA A 22 58.22 -33.36 31.47
N ASN A 23 57.19 -32.52 31.65
CA ASN A 23 57.17 -31.05 31.57
C ASN A 23 56.86 -30.45 30.19
N VAL A 24 55.57 -30.48 29.83
CA VAL A 24 54.97 -29.35 29.12
C VAL A 24 54.00 -28.69 30.10
N VAL A 25 54.38 -27.49 30.54
CA VAL A 25 53.51 -26.58 31.29
C VAL A 25 52.29 -26.29 30.41
N ALA A 26 51.10 -26.58 30.92
CA ALA A 26 49.85 -26.15 30.29
C ALA A 26 49.82 -24.62 30.28
N GLN A 27 50.10 -24.00 29.13
CA GLN A 27 49.72 -22.62 28.90
C GLN A 27 48.20 -22.57 28.75
N SER A 28 47.55 -21.85 29.65
CA SER A 28 46.15 -21.46 29.52
C SER A 28 46.03 -20.49 28.34
N GLU A 29 45.63 -20.99 27.18
CA GLU A 29 45.19 -20.14 26.08
C GLU A 29 43.85 -19.50 26.47
N THR A 30 43.87 -18.19 26.72
CA THR A 30 42.65 -17.38 26.78
C THR A 30 41.92 -17.48 25.43
N PRO A 31 40.62 -17.81 25.39
CA PRO A 31 39.86 -17.82 24.14
C PRO A 31 39.90 -16.45 23.48
N GLN A 32 40.62 -16.34 22.37
CA GLN A 32 40.63 -15.14 21.55
C GLN A 32 39.31 -15.09 20.79
N THR A 33 38.32 -14.36 21.32
CA THR A 33 37.06 -14.08 20.63
C THR A 33 37.34 -13.21 19.41
N GLN A 34 37.61 -13.84 18.27
CA GLN A 34 37.56 -13.14 17.00
C GLN A 34 36.10 -12.75 16.71
N PRO A 35 35.82 -11.46 16.43
CA PRO A 35 34.48 -11.05 16.05
C PRO A 35 34.11 -11.78 14.75
N SER A 36 33.15 -12.68 14.83
CA SER A 36 32.58 -13.34 13.67
C SER A 36 31.75 -12.32 12.91
N THR A 37 32.27 -11.80 11.79
CA THR A 37 31.50 -10.94 10.89
C THR A 37 30.49 -11.80 10.13
N ILE A 38 29.22 -11.70 10.51
CA ILE A 38 28.11 -12.34 9.79
C ILE A 38 27.75 -11.44 8.62
N PHE A 39 28.02 -11.91 7.40
CA PHE A 39 27.51 -11.28 6.18
C PHE A 39 26.08 -11.76 5.95
N ILE A 40 25.10 -10.90 6.21
CA ILE A 40 23.72 -11.14 5.80
C ILE A 40 23.62 -10.75 4.33
N PRO A 41 23.32 -11.68 3.40
CA PRO A 41 23.09 -11.32 2.02
C PRO A 41 21.88 -10.38 1.94
N LEU A 42 22.09 -9.18 1.37
CA LEU A 42 20.99 -8.27 1.06
C LEU A 42 20.18 -8.88 -0.08
N ILE A 43 19.08 -9.57 0.26
CA ILE A 43 18.11 -10.02 -0.74
C ILE A 43 17.27 -8.80 -1.12
N THR A 44 17.59 -8.16 -2.24
CA THR A 44 16.71 -7.17 -2.86
C THR A 44 15.52 -7.91 -3.48
N ARG A 45 14.41 -8.05 -2.73
CA ARG A 45 13.14 -8.47 -3.33
C ARG A 45 12.66 -7.34 -4.24
N THR A 46 12.68 -7.57 -5.55
CA THR A 46 11.97 -6.71 -6.49
C THR A 46 10.47 -6.93 -6.29
N VAL A 47 9.81 -5.99 -5.63
CA VAL A 47 8.34 -5.99 -5.55
C VAL A 47 7.81 -5.62 -6.92
N THR A 48 7.18 -6.57 -7.61
CA THR A 48 6.47 -6.31 -8.88
C THR A 48 5.01 -6.06 -8.57
N TYR A 49 4.56 -4.82 -8.82
CA TYR A 49 3.15 -4.47 -8.71
C TYR A 49 2.38 -4.85 -9.98
N PRO A 50 1.10 -5.27 -9.87
CA PRO A 50 0.26 -5.41 -11.05
C PRO A 50 0.20 -4.09 -11.83
N PRO A 51 0.22 -4.14 -13.17
CA PRO A 51 0.04 -2.95 -13.99
C PRO A 51 -1.33 -2.33 -13.72
N LEU A 52 -1.43 -1.01 -13.87
CA LEU A 52 -2.70 -0.32 -13.71
C LEU A 52 -3.59 -0.55 -14.95
N SER A 53 -4.47 -1.54 -14.87
CA SER A 53 -5.41 -1.95 -15.94
C SER A 53 -6.41 -0.85 -16.31
N SER A 54 -7.02 -0.96 -17.49
CA SER A 54 -8.21 -0.16 -17.83
C SER A 54 -9.49 -0.71 -17.17
N ASN A 55 -9.48 -1.98 -16.74
CA ASN A 55 -10.55 -2.55 -15.93
C ASN A 55 -10.54 -1.92 -14.53
N TRP A 56 -11.72 -1.47 -14.09
CA TRP A 56 -11.87 -0.72 -12.84
C TRP A 56 -11.45 -1.54 -11.60
N LEU A 57 -11.86 -2.82 -11.53
CA LEU A 57 -11.64 -3.67 -10.36
C LEU A 57 -10.16 -4.06 -10.26
N GLU A 58 -9.56 -4.45 -11.39
CA GLU A 58 -8.13 -4.73 -11.47
C GLU A 58 -7.30 -3.50 -11.09
N ARG A 59 -7.68 -2.30 -11.55
CA ARG A 59 -7.00 -1.05 -11.20
C ARG A 59 -7.12 -0.70 -9.72
N VAL A 60 -8.33 -0.82 -9.13
CA VAL A 60 -8.52 -0.65 -7.68
C VAL A 60 -7.63 -1.63 -6.91
N ASN A 61 -7.64 -2.91 -7.29
CA ASN A 61 -6.84 -3.94 -6.63
C ASN A 61 -5.32 -3.74 -6.84
N ALA A 62 -4.91 -3.16 -7.96
CA ALA A 62 -3.52 -2.78 -8.20
C ALA A 62 -3.07 -1.63 -7.28
N TYR A 63 -3.94 -0.64 -7.01
CA TYR A 63 -3.67 0.39 -5.99
C TYR A 63 -3.65 -0.16 -4.58
N ARG A 64 -4.58 -1.06 -4.25
CA ARG A 64 -4.63 -1.74 -2.94
C ARG A 64 -3.39 -2.61 -2.70
N ALA A 65 -2.90 -3.29 -3.73
CA ALA A 65 -1.64 -4.02 -3.67
C ALA A 65 -0.44 -3.10 -3.39
N ARG A 66 -0.38 -1.91 -3.99
CA ARG A 66 0.64 -0.89 -3.70
C ARG A 66 0.58 -0.40 -2.25
N ALA A 67 -0.62 -0.25 -1.70
CA ALA A 67 -0.81 0.12 -0.29
C ALA A 67 -0.56 -1.05 0.69
N GLY A 68 -0.37 -2.28 0.19
CA GLY A 68 -0.23 -3.48 1.02
C GLY A 68 -1.52 -3.90 1.73
N VAL A 69 -2.69 -3.53 1.21
CA VAL A 69 -3.99 -3.90 1.78
C VAL A 69 -4.67 -5.00 0.96
N PRO A 70 -5.55 -5.84 1.57
CA PRO A 70 -6.23 -6.93 0.87
C PRO A 70 -7.01 -6.45 -0.37
N PRO A 71 -7.11 -7.24 -1.45
CA PRO A 71 -7.96 -6.89 -2.59
C PRO A 71 -9.44 -6.88 -2.20
N VAL A 72 -10.26 -6.21 -3.00
CA VAL A 72 -11.72 -6.27 -2.94
C VAL A 72 -12.29 -7.15 -4.04
N THR A 73 -13.51 -7.64 -3.83
CA THR A 73 -14.38 -8.19 -4.87
C THR A 73 -15.38 -7.15 -5.34
N GLU A 74 -16.01 -7.38 -6.49
CA GLU A 74 -17.16 -6.59 -6.94
C GLU A 74 -18.50 -7.21 -6.55
N SER A 75 -19.54 -6.39 -6.51
CA SER A 75 -20.93 -6.80 -6.36
C SER A 75 -21.75 -6.26 -7.53
N ASN A 76 -22.47 -7.13 -8.23
CA ASN A 76 -23.32 -6.73 -9.36
C ASN A 76 -24.40 -5.72 -8.95
N ASP A 77 -24.98 -5.88 -7.77
CA ASP A 77 -26.00 -4.96 -7.24
C ASP A 77 -25.39 -3.58 -6.97
N LEU A 78 -24.22 -3.53 -6.32
CA LEU A 78 -23.53 -2.26 -6.09
C LEU A 78 -23.06 -1.60 -7.40
N ASN A 79 -22.60 -2.40 -8.38
CA ASN A 79 -22.24 -1.91 -9.72
C ASN A 79 -23.45 -1.26 -10.39
N SER A 80 -24.62 -1.91 -10.34
CA SER A 80 -25.88 -1.36 -10.86
C SER A 80 -26.25 -0.05 -10.18
N ASN A 81 -26.18 0.01 -8.85
CA ASN A 81 -26.47 1.22 -8.06
C ASN A 81 -25.54 2.37 -8.47
N CYS A 82 -24.24 2.10 -8.58
CA CYS A 82 -23.27 3.12 -8.95
C CYS A 82 -23.40 3.57 -10.41
N TRP A 83 -23.81 2.68 -11.33
CA TRP A 83 -24.08 3.08 -12.71
C TRP A 83 -25.30 4.00 -12.79
N GLN A 84 -26.37 3.69 -12.04
CA GLN A 84 -27.55 4.56 -11.96
C GLN A 84 -27.21 5.94 -11.38
N HIS A 85 -26.35 5.98 -10.35
CA HIS A 85 -25.89 7.25 -9.80
C HIS A 85 -24.99 8.03 -10.76
N ALA A 86 -24.06 7.37 -11.44
CA ALA A 86 -23.24 7.99 -12.48
C ALA A 86 -24.11 8.59 -13.58
N ARG A 87 -25.11 7.85 -14.07
CA ARG A 87 -26.08 8.37 -15.04
C ARG A 87 -26.81 9.60 -14.51
N TYR A 88 -27.32 9.56 -13.28
CA TYR A 88 -27.97 10.71 -12.65
C TYR A 88 -27.04 11.94 -12.65
N MET A 89 -25.79 11.79 -12.20
CA MET A 89 -24.84 12.92 -12.13
C MET A 89 -24.51 13.48 -13.51
N ALA A 90 -24.28 12.63 -14.50
CA ALA A 90 -23.92 13.04 -15.85
C ALA A 90 -25.08 13.75 -16.58
N GLU A 91 -26.28 13.16 -16.54
CA GLU A 91 -27.47 13.69 -17.21
C GLU A 91 -27.97 15.00 -16.57
N ASN A 92 -27.71 15.20 -15.28
CA ASN A 92 -28.04 16.43 -14.58
C ASN A 92 -26.84 17.40 -14.47
N ASN A 93 -25.68 17.04 -15.02
CA ASN A 93 -24.41 17.76 -14.92
C ASN A 93 -24.13 18.27 -13.49
N HIS A 94 -24.28 17.39 -12.50
CA HIS A 94 -24.24 17.76 -11.08
C HIS A 94 -23.54 16.70 -10.24
N LEU A 95 -22.39 17.05 -9.67
CA LEU A 95 -21.65 16.23 -8.72
C LEU A 95 -22.31 16.31 -7.34
N THR A 96 -22.77 15.18 -6.80
CA THR A 96 -23.50 15.15 -5.52
C THR A 96 -23.47 13.77 -4.87
N HIS A 97 -23.58 13.74 -3.54
CA HIS A 97 -23.84 12.53 -2.75
C HIS A 97 -25.33 12.38 -2.35
N ASN A 98 -26.18 13.31 -2.79
CA ASN A 98 -27.61 13.28 -2.53
C ASN A 98 -28.37 13.63 -3.80
N GLN A 99 -29.11 12.66 -4.33
CA GLN A 99 -29.96 12.81 -5.48
C GLN A 99 -31.21 13.62 -5.10
N ASP A 100 -31.61 14.50 -6.00
CA ASP A 100 -32.89 15.17 -5.94
C ASP A 100 -33.92 14.28 -6.62
N SER A 101 -34.84 13.72 -5.83
CA SER A 101 -35.88 12.81 -6.31
C SER A 101 -36.80 13.41 -7.39
N THR A 102 -36.81 14.73 -7.56
CA THR A 102 -37.61 15.41 -8.59
C THR A 102 -36.92 15.46 -9.96
N LYS A 103 -35.61 15.14 -10.02
CA LYS A 103 -34.83 15.22 -11.25
C LYS A 103 -34.84 13.90 -12.03
N PRO A 104 -34.69 13.95 -13.37
CA PRO A 104 -34.57 12.75 -14.20
C PRO A 104 -33.46 11.83 -13.69
N TYR A 105 -33.71 10.52 -13.80
CA TYR A 105 -32.78 9.44 -13.42
C TYR A 105 -32.47 9.34 -11.93
N ALA A 106 -33.14 10.11 -11.08
CA ALA A 106 -33.09 9.86 -9.65
C ALA A 106 -33.70 8.47 -9.36
N SER A 107 -33.03 7.68 -8.54
CA SER A 107 -33.45 6.32 -8.19
C SER A 107 -33.06 5.99 -6.75
N PRO A 108 -33.87 5.20 -6.02
CA PRO A 108 -33.48 4.68 -4.70
C PRO A 108 -32.13 3.94 -4.74
N GLU A 109 -31.91 3.13 -5.79
CA GLU A 109 -30.69 2.37 -6.05
C GLU A 109 -29.49 3.29 -6.27
N GLY A 110 -29.63 4.30 -7.13
CA GLY A 110 -28.59 5.30 -7.33
C GLY A 110 -28.28 6.09 -6.07
N GLN A 111 -29.28 6.39 -5.25
CA GLN A 111 -29.09 7.10 -3.98
C GLN A 111 -28.27 6.26 -2.98
N ILE A 112 -28.34 4.93 -3.03
CA ILE A 112 -27.49 4.05 -2.20
C ILE A 112 -26.01 4.30 -2.50
N CYS A 113 -25.60 4.27 -3.78
CA CYS A 113 -24.21 4.54 -4.14
C CYS A 113 -23.83 6.00 -3.89
N ALA A 114 -24.73 6.95 -4.14
CA ALA A 114 -24.50 8.37 -3.87
C ALA A 114 -24.07 8.63 -2.41
N ALA A 115 -24.80 8.04 -1.46
CA ALA A 115 -24.55 8.24 -0.03
C ALA A 115 -23.35 7.45 0.51
N ARG A 116 -22.87 6.42 -0.21
CA ARG A 116 -21.89 5.44 0.27
C ARG A 116 -20.62 5.34 -0.56
N GLY A 117 -20.53 6.14 -1.62
CA GLY A 117 -19.46 6.04 -2.59
C GLY A 117 -18.67 7.32 -2.79
N ASN A 118 -17.53 7.18 -3.45
CA ASN A 118 -16.85 8.30 -4.08
C ASN A 118 -17.63 8.69 -5.34
N ALA A 119 -17.72 9.99 -5.62
CA ALA A 119 -18.38 10.55 -6.79
C ALA A 119 -17.37 11.29 -7.67
N TRP A 120 -17.55 11.22 -8.99
CA TRP A 120 -16.68 11.88 -9.96
C TRP A 120 -17.49 12.37 -11.15
N LEU A 121 -17.14 13.54 -11.69
CA LEU A 121 -17.77 14.17 -12.84
C LEU A 121 -16.69 14.77 -13.74
N GLY A 122 -16.77 14.54 -15.05
CA GLY A 122 -15.85 15.08 -16.04
C GLY A 122 -16.61 15.61 -17.27
N GLY A 123 -16.06 16.65 -17.88
CA GLY A 123 -16.57 17.20 -19.14
C GLY A 123 -15.95 16.51 -20.35
N GLY A 124 -16.77 16.11 -21.32
CA GLY A 124 -16.38 15.40 -22.54
C GLY A 124 -16.57 13.88 -22.48
N ASN A 125 -16.23 13.22 -23.58
CA ASN A 125 -16.39 11.77 -23.82
C ASN A 125 -15.06 11.00 -23.91
N PHE A 126 -13.93 11.65 -23.67
CA PHE A 126 -12.61 11.02 -23.73
C PHE A 126 -12.26 10.29 -22.43
N TRP A 127 -12.98 10.57 -21.34
CA TRP A 127 -12.78 9.95 -20.04
C TRP A 127 -13.10 8.47 -20.05
N GLN A 128 -12.27 7.71 -19.35
CA GLN A 128 -12.40 6.30 -19.11
C GLN A 128 -12.70 6.02 -17.62
N PRO A 129 -13.27 4.85 -17.29
CA PRO A 129 -13.40 4.41 -15.91
C PRO A 129 -12.13 4.55 -15.06
N ALA A 130 -10.97 4.29 -15.65
CA ALA A 130 -9.67 4.39 -15.00
C ALA A 130 -9.36 5.82 -14.52
N ASP A 131 -9.76 6.85 -15.26
CA ASP A 131 -9.44 8.24 -14.94
C ASP A 131 -10.15 8.70 -13.64
N ALA A 132 -11.37 8.22 -13.41
CA ALA A 132 -12.10 8.49 -12.17
C ALA A 132 -11.39 7.86 -10.96
N ILE A 133 -10.90 6.62 -11.11
CA ILE A 133 -10.13 5.94 -10.05
C ILE A 133 -8.84 6.69 -9.75
N ASP A 134 -8.12 7.13 -10.79
CA ASP A 134 -6.86 7.86 -10.63
C ASP A 134 -7.09 9.23 -9.98
N GLY A 135 -8.20 9.89 -10.32
CA GLY A 135 -8.65 11.12 -9.67
C GLY A 135 -8.93 10.92 -8.18
N TRP A 136 -9.65 9.86 -7.81
CA TRP A 136 -9.87 9.54 -6.39
C TRP A 136 -8.59 9.16 -5.67
N MET A 137 -7.68 8.45 -6.35
CA MET A 137 -6.36 8.16 -5.80
C MET A 137 -5.48 9.40 -5.67
N GLN A 138 -5.74 10.51 -6.34
CA GLN A 138 -5.07 11.80 -6.09
C GLN A 138 -5.71 12.58 -4.93
N SER A 139 -6.99 12.34 -4.66
CA SER A 139 -7.74 13.03 -3.61
C SER A 139 -7.62 12.30 -2.27
N VAL A 140 -7.03 12.96 -1.27
CA VAL A 140 -6.78 12.37 0.06
C VAL A 140 -8.04 11.70 0.64
N GLY A 141 -9.17 12.40 0.74
CA GLY A 141 -10.39 11.83 1.33
C GLY A 141 -10.91 10.57 0.62
N HIS A 142 -10.96 10.60 -0.71
CA HIS A 142 -11.46 9.48 -1.51
C HIS A 142 -10.50 8.28 -1.49
N ARG A 143 -9.18 8.55 -1.58
CA ARG A 143 -8.13 7.53 -1.47
C ARG A 143 -8.23 6.75 -0.17
N LEU A 144 -8.42 7.44 0.96
CA LEU A 144 -8.45 6.81 2.28
C LEU A 144 -9.62 5.81 2.41
N TRP A 145 -10.74 6.04 1.72
CA TRP A 145 -11.80 5.04 1.64
C TRP A 145 -11.48 3.91 0.68
N LEU A 146 -10.94 4.22 -0.50
CA LEU A 146 -10.57 3.22 -1.51
C LEU A 146 -9.49 2.24 -0.98
N LEU A 147 -8.58 2.73 -0.13
CA LEU A 147 -7.53 1.95 0.51
C LEU A 147 -7.91 1.45 1.91
N TYR A 148 -9.15 1.67 2.37
CA TYR A 148 -9.56 1.16 3.69
C TYR A 148 -9.44 -0.37 3.68
N PRO A 149 -8.61 -0.96 4.57
CA PRO A 149 -8.11 -2.32 4.38
C PRO A 149 -9.16 -3.39 4.60
N THR A 150 -10.30 -3.04 5.18
CA THR A 150 -11.25 -4.01 5.71
C THR A 150 -12.60 -4.00 5.00
N THR A 151 -12.88 -3.01 4.14
CA THR A 151 -14.02 -3.10 3.21
C THR A 151 -13.72 -4.19 2.16
N PRO A 152 -14.48 -5.29 2.11
CA PRO A 152 -14.14 -6.45 1.27
C PRO A 152 -14.73 -6.38 -0.13
N THR A 153 -15.75 -5.54 -0.33
CA THR A 153 -16.56 -5.53 -1.55
C THR A 153 -16.90 -4.09 -1.93
N PHE A 154 -16.63 -3.75 -3.18
CA PHE A 154 -16.99 -2.47 -3.78
C PHE A 154 -18.02 -2.66 -4.90
N GLY A 155 -18.63 -1.56 -5.32
CA GLY A 155 -19.32 -1.48 -6.61
C GLY A 155 -18.93 -0.23 -7.36
N PHE A 156 -18.89 -0.32 -8.68
CA PHE A 156 -18.48 0.75 -9.55
C PHE A 156 -19.43 0.90 -10.74
N GLY A 157 -19.65 2.16 -11.14
CA GLY A 157 -20.38 2.48 -12.35
C GLY A 157 -19.81 3.71 -13.02
N PHE A 158 -19.80 3.69 -14.34
CA PHE A 158 -19.35 4.79 -15.18
C PHE A 158 -20.38 5.03 -16.29
N TYR A 159 -20.66 6.29 -16.58
CA TYR A 159 -21.64 6.67 -17.59
C TYR A 159 -21.16 7.89 -18.35
N ILE A 160 -21.34 7.87 -19.68
CA ILE A 160 -21.16 9.01 -20.57
C ILE A 160 -22.53 9.35 -21.15
N THR A 161 -22.90 10.63 -21.15
CA THR A 161 -24.15 11.07 -21.79
C THR A 161 -24.16 10.70 -23.28
N PRO A 162 -25.32 10.45 -23.89
CA PRO A 162 -25.40 10.16 -25.33
C PRO A 162 -24.80 11.27 -26.22
N SER A 163 -24.84 12.51 -25.74
CA SER A 163 -24.20 13.67 -26.40
C SER A 163 -22.67 13.64 -26.32
N GLY A 164 -22.08 12.83 -25.45
CA GLY A 164 -20.65 12.81 -25.17
C GLY A 164 -20.12 14.05 -24.45
N THR A 165 -21.00 14.88 -23.87
CA THR A 165 -20.60 16.15 -23.24
C THR A 165 -20.20 16.00 -21.78
N THR A 166 -20.70 14.96 -21.11
CA THR A 166 -20.47 14.75 -19.68
C THR A 166 -20.27 13.27 -19.40
N SER A 167 -19.29 12.96 -18.55
CA SER A 167 -19.02 11.64 -18.01
C SER A 167 -19.09 11.69 -16.50
N ALA A 168 -19.53 10.62 -15.85
CA ALA A 168 -19.54 10.52 -14.40
C ALA A 168 -19.22 9.11 -13.94
N ALA A 169 -18.76 9.00 -12.69
CA ALA A 169 -18.49 7.72 -12.04
C ALA A 169 -18.95 7.72 -10.58
N GLY A 170 -19.41 6.56 -10.12
CA GLY A 170 -19.65 6.26 -8.72
C GLY A 170 -18.84 5.04 -8.30
N LEU A 171 -18.28 5.05 -7.09
CA LEU A 171 -17.59 3.89 -6.49
C LEU A 171 -18.07 3.72 -5.04
N ASP A 172 -18.93 2.75 -4.80
CA ASP A 172 -19.37 2.40 -3.45
C ASP A 172 -18.24 1.73 -2.69
N VAL A 173 -17.81 2.38 -1.61
CA VAL A 173 -16.72 1.96 -0.72
C VAL A 173 -17.20 1.77 0.71
N LEU A 174 -18.51 1.94 0.97
CA LEU A 174 -19.07 1.98 2.33
C LEU A 174 -20.23 1.01 2.58
N SER A 175 -20.88 0.44 1.56
CA SER A 175 -22.00 -0.50 1.75
C SER A 175 -21.62 -1.75 2.54
N TYR A 176 -20.39 -2.23 2.37
CA TYR A 176 -19.82 -3.34 3.15
C TYR A 176 -18.69 -2.89 4.07
N PHE A 177 -18.69 -1.61 4.48
CA PHE A 177 -17.72 -1.10 5.42
C PHE A 177 -17.78 -1.87 6.75
N ASN A 178 -16.62 -2.21 7.25
CA ASN A 178 -16.41 -2.64 8.61
C ASN A 178 -15.38 -1.72 9.27
N ASN A 179 -15.44 -1.61 10.59
CA ASN A 179 -14.61 -0.64 11.33
C ASN A 179 -13.11 -0.94 11.20
N GLY A 180 -12.70 -2.16 10.83
CA GLY A 180 -11.29 -2.51 10.69
C GLY A 180 -10.55 -2.72 12.01
N ASP A 181 -11.29 -3.06 13.08
CA ASP A 181 -10.77 -3.33 14.42
C ASP A 181 -9.73 -4.45 14.44
N ASN A 182 -9.88 -5.44 13.56
CA ASN A 182 -9.01 -6.62 13.50
C ASN A 182 -7.88 -6.50 12.47
N TYR A 183 -7.68 -5.35 11.83
CA TYR A 183 -6.61 -5.19 10.85
C TYR A 183 -5.27 -4.96 11.58
N PRO A 184 -4.30 -5.88 11.48
CA PRO A 184 -3.09 -5.83 12.30
C PRO A 184 -2.01 -4.87 11.76
N ALA A 185 -2.15 -4.40 10.52
CA ALA A 185 -1.12 -3.65 9.81
C ALA A 185 -1.44 -2.15 9.68
N TRP A 186 -2.18 -1.59 10.65
CA TRP A 186 -2.25 -0.15 10.80
C TRP A 186 -0.89 0.44 11.20
N PRO A 187 -0.53 1.67 10.78
CA PRO A 187 -1.21 2.47 9.76
C PRO A 187 -0.98 1.98 8.32
N VAL A 188 -1.96 2.25 7.45
CA VAL A 188 -1.84 2.09 5.99
C VAL A 188 -1.11 3.30 5.43
N ARG A 189 -0.07 3.05 4.63
CA ARG A 189 0.72 4.11 3.97
C ARG A 189 0.46 4.11 2.47
N TYR A 190 0.45 5.30 1.88
CA TYR A 190 0.38 5.45 0.43
C TYR A 190 1.05 6.77 0.00
N PRO A 191 1.94 6.81 -1.00
CA PRO A 191 2.51 5.69 -1.75
C PRO A 191 3.11 4.58 -0.88
N GLY A 192 3.09 3.36 -1.41
CA GLY A 192 3.60 2.18 -0.74
C GLY A 192 5.12 2.15 -0.64
N ILE A 193 5.64 1.24 0.18
CA ILE A 193 7.07 0.92 0.24
C ILE A 193 7.51 0.41 -1.13
N ASP A 194 8.59 0.95 -1.67
CA ASP A 194 9.18 0.56 -2.95
C ASP A 194 8.20 0.68 -4.14
N GLN A 195 7.11 1.43 -4.01
CA GLN A 195 6.21 1.74 -5.13
C GLN A 195 6.99 2.53 -6.19
N THR A 196 6.89 2.16 -7.47
CA THR A 196 7.75 2.72 -8.53
C THR A 196 7.05 3.64 -9.53
N ASP A 197 5.74 3.82 -9.40
CA ASP A 197 4.89 4.48 -10.39
C ASP A 197 4.12 5.66 -9.81
N VAL A 198 4.68 6.33 -8.80
CA VAL A 198 4.04 7.50 -8.19
C VAL A 198 4.09 8.68 -9.16
N PRO A 199 2.98 9.39 -9.42
CA PRO A 199 3.01 10.56 -10.30
C PRO A 199 4.00 11.63 -9.82
N ALA A 200 4.78 12.17 -10.75
CA ALA A 200 5.73 13.26 -10.52
C ALA A 200 5.02 14.64 -10.43
N THR A 201 3.99 14.72 -9.60
CA THR A 201 3.17 15.92 -9.37
C THR A 201 3.23 16.34 -7.91
N GLN A 202 2.41 17.30 -7.49
CA GLN A 202 2.16 17.59 -6.07
C GLN A 202 1.36 16.45 -5.40
N TYR A 203 1.79 15.19 -5.58
CA TYR A 203 1.03 14.00 -5.20
C TYR A 203 1.04 13.81 -3.67
N PRO A 204 -0.12 13.81 -2.99
CA PRO A 204 -0.15 13.70 -1.54
C PRO A 204 0.35 12.34 -1.05
N ILE A 205 1.10 12.32 0.04
CA ILE A 205 1.53 11.13 0.77
C ILE A 205 0.67 11.02 2.03
N THR A 206 0.15 9.84 2.31
CA THR A 206 -0.83 9.60 3.37
C THR A 206 -0.40 8.47 4.27
N LEU A 207 -0.60 8.65 5.57
CA LEU A 207 -0.50 7.63 6.60
C LEU A 207 -1.83 7.58 7.35
N GLN A 208 -2.54 6.46 7.26
CA GLN A 208 -3.93 6.33 7.67
C GLN A 208 -4.08 5.31 8.79
N TRP A 209 -4.92 5.64 9.77
CA TRP A 209 -5.38 4.74 10.82
C TRP A 209 -6.89 4.46 10.68
N ARG A 210 -7.39 3.63 11.60
CA ARG A 210 -8.81 3.32 11.73
C ARG A 210 -9.66 4.58 11.80
N TYR A 211 -10.78 4.59 11.08
CA TYR A 211 -11.67 5.75 10.98
C TYR A 211 -12.22 6.18 12.35
N PHE A 212 -12.65 5.22 13.17
CA PHE A 212 -13.16 5.47 14.52
C PHE A 212 -12.04 5.42 15.59
N GLY A 213 -10.86 5.93 15.28
CA GLY A 213 -9.71 5.98 16.19
C GLY A 213 -9.34 7.39 16.66
N SER A 214 -8.27 7.48 17.45
CA SER A 214 -7.66 8.74 17.86
C SER A 214 -7.10 9.51 16.65
N THR A 215 -7.11 10.85 16.71
CA THR A 215 -6.37 11.65 15.71
C THR A 215 -4.88 11.58 16.04
N PRO A 216 -3.99 11.21 15.09
CA PRO A 216 -2.55 11.21 15.35
C PRO A 216 -2.04 12.63 15.64
N VAL A 217 -0.93 12.72 16.35
CA VAL A 217 -0.19 13.96 16.58
C VAL A 217 1.10 13.92 15.77
N ILE A 218 1.39 14.98 15.02
CA ILE A 218 2.64 15.11 14.26
C ILE A 218 3.69 15.78 15.15
N SER A 219 4.85 15.15 15.28
CA SER A 219 6.04 15.76 15.90
C SER A 219 7.00 16.27 14.83
N SER A 220 7.24 15.51 13.77
CA SER A 220 8.03 15.96 12.62
C SER A 220 7.61 15.27 11.33
N THR A 221 7.80 15.96 10.20
CA THR A 221 7.73 15.38 8.86
C THR A 221 8.93 15.82 8.05
N ASP A 222 9.44 14.91 7.24
CA ASP A 222 10.50 15.16 6.28
C ASP A 222 10.18 14.44 4.97
N LEU A 223 10.46 15.12 3.86
CA LEU A 223 10.26 14.63 2.51
C LEU A 223 11.47 15.05 1.69
N ARG A 224 12.17 14.11 1.06
CA ARG A 224 13.42 14.41 0.33
C ARG A 224 13.66 13.45 -0.81
N VAL A 225 14.51 13.86 -1.76
CA VAL A 225 15.14 12.92 -2.68
C VAL A 225 16.26 12.19 -1.93
N VAL A 226 16.34 10.86 -2.06
CA VAL A 226 17.41 10.08 -1.45
C VAL A 226 18.77 10.55 -2.00
N GLY A 227 19.68 10.95 -1.10
CA GLY A 227 20.97 11.53 -1.47
C GLY A 227 20.89 12.94 -2.06
N GLY A 228 19.72 13.58 -2.00
CA GLY A 228 19.46 14.90 -2.59
C GLY A 228 18.81 15.88 -1.61
N ASN A 229 18.11 16.87 -2.17
CA ASN A 229 17.54 17.98 -1.41
C ASN A 229 16.22 17.59 -0.72
N VAL A 230 15.92 18.31 0.36
CA VAL A 230 14.59 18.34 0.98
C VAL A 230 13.58 18.94 0.00
N ILE A 231 12.41 18.32 -0.07
CA ILE A 231 11.27 18.76 -0.87
C ILE A 231 10.34 19.58 0.04
N PRO A 232 10.09 20.86 -0.30
CA PRO A 232 9.12 21.68 0.43
C PRO A 232 7.74 21.01 0.48
N HIS A 233 7.14 20.97 1.67
CA HIS A 233 5.86 20.29 1.90
C HIS A 233 5.06 20.92 3.04
N THR A 234 3.77 20.61 3.09
CA THR A 234 2.89 20.86 4.24
C THR A 234 2.42 19.53 4.82
N SER A 235 2.04 19.55 6.09
CA SER A 235 1.57 18.36 6.81
C SER A 235 0.32 18.69 7.63
N THR A 236 -0.68 17.80 7.61
CA THR A 236 -1.95 18.00 8.34
C THR A 236 -2.54 16.69 8.85
N THR A 237 -3.25 16.76 9.97
CA THR A 237 -4.12 15.69 10.50
C THR A 237 -5.60 16.02 10.34
N ASN A 238 -5.93 17.22 9.87
CA ASN A 238 -7.30 17.62 9.53
C ASN A 238 -7.64 17.07 8.14
N LEU A 239 -8.06 15.81 8.11
CA LEU A 239 -8.38 15.10 6.88
C LEU A 239 -9.89 15.20 6.55
N PRO A 240 -10.27 15.18 5.26
CA PRO A 240 -11.67 15.25 4.85
C PRO A 240 -12.54 14.18 5.52
N VAL A 241 -13.82 14.51 5.71
CA VAL A 241 -14.85 13.60 6.25
C VAL A 241 -14.47 12.90 7.57
N GLY A 242 -13.57 13.48 8.36
CA GLY A 242 -13.23 12.99 9.71
C GLY A 242 -12.21 11.85 9.76
N HIS A 243 -11.57 11.51 8.63
CA HIS A 243 -10.52 10.49 8.54
C HIS A 243 -9.41 10.71 9.58
N LYS A 244 -8.83 9.60 10.06
CA LYS A 244 -7.71 9.61 11.02
C LYS A 244 -6.43 9.28 10.29
N GLY A 245 -5.52 10.24 10.26
CA GLY A 245 -4.26 10.08 9.55
C GLY A 245 -3.47 11.36 9.45
N ILE A 246 -2.42 11.27 8.65
CA ILE A 246 -1.52 12.37 8.31
C ILE A 246 -1.46 12.43 6.79
N ALA A 247 -1.60 13.64 6.23
CA ALA A 247 -1.29 13.92 4.85
C ALA A 247 -0.05 14.84 4.78
N VAL A 248 0.98 14.40 4.07
CA VAL A 248 2.16 15.19 3.71
C VAL A 248 2.03 15.54 2.23
N THR A 249 1.87 16.82 1.92
CA THR A 249 1.64 17.28 0.54
C THR A 249 2.81 18.14 0.08
N PRO A 250 3.57 17.73 -0.94
CA PRO A 250 4.63 18.55 -1.48
C PRO A 250 4.04 19.85 -2.08
N THR A 251 4.71 20.98 -1.85
CA THR A 251 4.28 22.29 -2.40
C THR A 251 4.86 22.56 -3.79
N VAL A 252 5.68 21.65 -4.28
CA VAL A 252 6.22 21.60 -5.65
C VAL A 252 5.97 20.21 -6.22
N ASN A 253 6.05 20.06 -7.54
CA ASN A 253 5.99 18.72 -8.13
C ASN A 253 7.16 17.88 -7.60
N LEU A 254 6.87 16.62 -7.25
CA LEU A 254 7.91 15.65 -7.01
C LEU A 254 8.77 15.50 -8.27
N PRO A 255 10.11 15.41 -8.15
CA PRO A 255 10.97 15.23 -9.31
C PRO A 255 10.69 13.87 -9.96
N ALA A 256 10.66 13.81 -11.30
CA ALA A 256 10.43 12.57 -12.05
C ALA A 256 11.57 11.56 -11.85
N ASN A 257 11.28 10.27 -12.00
CA ASN A 257 12.23 9.15 -11.93
C ASN A 257 13.13 9.15 -10.67
N SER A 258 12.66 9.73 -9.58
CA SER A 258 13.46 9.99 -8.39
C SER A 258 13.04 9.07 -7.26
N LEU A 259 14.01 8.58 -6.49
CA LEU A 259 13.75 7.87 -5.25
C LEU A 259 13.50 8.90 -4.16
N ILE A 260 12.28 8.90 -3.63
CA ILE A 260 11.81 9.82 -2.60
C ILE A 260 11.77 9.07 -1.28
N GLU A 261 12.31 9.70 -0.24
CA GLU A 261 12.19 9.25 1.14
C GLU A 261 11.24 10.18 1.89
N VAL A 262 10.35 9.56 2.68
CA VAL A 262 9.46 10.25 3.59
C VAL A 262 9.70 9.71 4.99
N SER A 263 9.83 10.62 5.95
CA SER A 263 9.93 10.31 7.37
C SER A 263 8.85 11.07 8.14
N ILE A 264 8.09 10.38 8.99
CA ILE A 264 7.03 10.94 9.81
C ILE A 264 7.22 10.44 11.25
N SER A 265 7.34 11.35 12.20
CA SER A 265 7.35 11.03 13.62
C SER A 265 6.20 11.72 14.35
N GLY A 266 5.73 11.10 15.42
CA GLY A 266 4.55 11.58 16.12
C GLY A 266 4.08 10.64 17.23
N SER A 267 2.80 10.75 17.58
CA SER A 267 2.15 9.79 18.45
C SER A 267 0.74 9.44 17.96
N TYR A 268 0.31 8.21 18.26
CA TYR A 268 -1.04 7.73 18.01
C TYR A 268 -1.51 6.97 19.25
N ASP A 269 -2.66 7.34 19.78
CA ASP A 269 -3.21 6.75 21.02
C ASP A 269 -2.23 6.79 22.21
N GLY A 270 -1.50 7.91 22.33
CA GLY A 270 -0.48 8.12 23.35
C GLY A 270 0.85 7.38 23.11
N GLN A 271 0.92 6.50 22.10
CA GLN A 271 2.15 5.78 21.77
C GLN A 271 2.98 6.52 20.74
N PRO A 272 4.28 6.76 20.98
CA PRO A 272 5.14 7.41 19.99
C PRO A 272 5.40 6.48 18.79
N PHE A 273 5.55 7.06 17.61
CA PHE A 273 5.93 6.35 16.40
C PHE A 273 6.94 7.14 15.58
N THR A 274 7.73 6.41 14.78
CA THR A 274 8.53 6.95 13.68
C THR A 274 8.40 5.99 12.50
N TYR A 275 7.96 6.50 11.36
CA TYR A 275 7.89 5.75 10.10
C TYR A 275 8.77 6.43 9.06
N THR A 276 9.66 5.66 8.46
CA THR A 276 10.47 6.08 7.31
C THR A 276 10.31 5.05 6.20
N TRP A 277 10.01 5.51 4.99
CA TRP A 277 9.96 4.63 3.83
C TRP A 277 10.28 5.40 2.55
N GLN A 278 10.50 4.63 1.48
CA GLN A 278 10.86 5.16 0.18
C GLN A 278 9.88 4.70 -0.89
N PHE A 279 9.70 5.54 -1.90
CA PHE A 279 8.99 5.23 -3.14
C PHE A 279 9.68 5.95 -4.29
N ARG A 280 9.43 5.52 -5.53
CA ARG A 280 9.96 6.13 -6.74
C ARG A 280 8.84 6.75 -7.56
N THR A 281 9.10 7.96 -8.03
CA THR A 281 8.23 8.65 -8.98
C THR A 281 8.42 8.11 -10.39
N GLY A 282 7.34 8.09 -11.17
CA GLY A 282 7.37 7.80 -12.60
C GLY A 282 7.98 8.95 -13.42
N ASN A 283 7.90 8.79 -14.75
CA ASN A 283 8.21 9.84 -15.72
C ASN A 283 7.28 11.05 -15.59
#